data_AF-A0A9D7Y332-F1
#
_entry.id   AF-A0A9D7Y332-F1
#
_cell.length_a   1.000
_cell.length_b   1.000
_cell.length_c   1.000
_cell.angle_alpha   90.00
_cell.angle_beta   90.00
_cell.angle_gamma   90.00
#
_symmetry.space_group_name_H-M   'P 1'
#
loop_
_entity.id
_entity.type
_entity.pdbx_description
1 polymer ?
#
loop_
_entity_poly.entity_id
_entity_poly.type
_entity_poly.pdbx_seq_one_letter_code
_entity_poly.pdbx_strand_id
1 'polypeptide(L)'
;MLVYVNKIEIEISKDKIRTINKSIGIMLMSYTSAINKQEGTSGSLFRQHSKIKDGWEDDARTVGSRYEKLMFSGDNLYGRVCFEYIHHNPVKAGLVKNPEEWPYSSASDYKGIRNGTLCNQKVAKNLLLF
;
A
#
# COMPACT_ATOMS: atom_id res chain seq x y z
N MET A 1 2.06 1.05 -0.24
CA MET A 1 1.08 0.07 0.26
C MET A 1 -0.14 0.12 -0.64
N LEU A 2 -0.74 -1.03 -0.94
CA LEU A 2 -2.01 -1.13 -1.67
C LEU A 2 -3.11 -1.46 -0.66
N VAL A 3 -4.23 -0.74 -0.69
CA VAL A 3 -5.32 -0.90 0.27
C VAL A 3 -6.63 -1.04 -0.48
N TYR A 4 -7.38 -2.09 -0.17
CA TYR A 4 -8.76 -2.26 -0.60
C TYR A 4 -9.69 -1.91 0.55
N VAL A 5 -10.69 -1.06 0.28
CA VAL A 5 -11.70 -0.66 1.28
C VAL A 5 -13.09 -0.85 0.69
N ASN A 6 -14.00 -1.42 1.47
CA ASN A 6 -15.41 -1.53 1.09
C ASN A 6 -16.17 -0.21 1.29
N LYS A 7 -15.71 0.61 2.24
CA LYS A 7 -16.27 1.92 2.57
C LYS A 7 -15.14 2.89 2.86
N ILE A 8 -15.23 4.10 2.31
CA ILE A 8 -14.29 5.20 2.56
C ILE A 8 -14.64 6.00 3.83
N GLU A 9 -15.85 5.78 4.35
CA GLU A 9 -16.39 6.43 5.54
C GLU A 9 -17.12 5.42 6.42
N ILE A 10 -17.00 5.59 7.74
CA ILE A 10 -17.69 4.78 8.74
C ILE A 10 -18.37 5.69 9.77
N GLU A 11 -19.57 5.32 10.19
CA GLU A 11 -20.25 5.96 11.30
C GLU A 11 -19.69 5.41 12.62
N ILE A 12 -19.22 6.30 13.49
CA ILE A 12 -18.68 5.96 14.82
C ILE A 12 -19.75 6.16 15.90
N SER A 13 -20.62 7.14 15.71
CA SER A 13 -21.77 7.45 16.55
C SER A 13 -22.78 8.26 15.73
N LYS A 14 -24.00 8.45 16.27
CA LYS A 14 -25.16 9.06 15.61
C LYS A 14 -24.87 10.35 14.81
N ASP A 15 -23.87 11.13 15.22
CA ASP A 15 -23.47 12.39 14.56
C ASP A 15 -21.97 12.45 14.19
N LYS A 16 -21.27 11.31 14.14
CA LYS A 16 -19.82 11.28 13.94
C LYS A 16 -19.41 10.28 12.88
N ILE A 17 -18.94 10.80 11.76
CA ILE A 17 -18.36 10.02 10.67
C ILE A 17 -16.83 10.06 10.76
N ARG A 18 -16.17 8.95 10.42
CA ARG A 18 -14.73 8.88 10.26
C ARG A 18 -14.38 8.45 8.84
N THR A 19 -13.62 9.28 8.16
CA THR A 19 -13.10 8.98 6.82
C THR A 19 -11.83 8.12 6.90
N ILE A 20 -11.51 7.44 5.79
CA ILE A 20 -10.26 6.69 5.63
C ILE A 20 -9.03 7.58 5.87
N ASN A 21 -9.05 8.82 5.38
CA ASN A 21 -7.97 9.79 5.59
C ASN A 21 -7.76 10.09 7.08
N LYS A 22 -8.86 10.28 7.82
CA LYS A 22 -8.79 10.50 9.26
C LYS A 22 -8.25 9.27 9.99
N SER A 23 -8.66 8.06 9.59
CA SER A 23 -8.15 6.81 10.16
C SER A 23 -6.66 6.61 9.91
N ILE A 24 -6.17 6.87 8.68
CA ILE A 24 -4.74 6.85 8.36
C ILE A 24 -3.98 7.89 9.20
N GLY A 25 -4.52 9.09 9.33
CA GLY A 25 -3.94 10.13 10.19
C GLY A 25 -3.79 9.67 11.64
N ILE A 26 -4.84 9.05 12.21
CA ILE A 26 -4.79 8.50 13.58
C ILE A 26 -3.71 7.42 13.70
N MET A 27 -3.61 6.52 12.73
CA MET A 27 -2.58 5.46 12.72
C MET A 27 -1.17 6.05 12.71
N LEU A 28 -0.88 7.00 11.80
CA LEU A 28 0.43 7.63 11.68
C LEU A 28 0.80 8.44 12.95
N MET A 29 -0.16 9.16 13.53
CA MET A 29 0.06 9.89 14.79
C MET A 29 0.34 8.93 15.94
N SER A 30 -0.42 7.83 16.05
CA SER A 30 -0.25 6.84 17.13
C SER A 30 1.13 6.18 17.04
N TYR A 31 1.58 5.82 15.83
CA TYR A 31 2.92 5.30 15.59
C TYR A 31 4.01 6.33 15.95
N THR A 32 3.86 7.58 15.50
CA THR A 32 4.80 8.67 15.81
C THR A 32 4.95 8.87 17.32
N SER A 33 3.83 8.93 18.04
CA SER A 33 3.84 9.09 19.51
C SER A 33 4.53 7.91 20.20
N ALA A 34 4.32 6.68 19.74
CA ALA A 34 4.95 5.50 20.31
C ALA A 34 6.47 5.51 20.11
N ILE A 35 6.95 5.79 18.90
CA ILE A 35 8.38 5.83 18.58
C ILE A 35 9.08 6.99 19.29
N ASN A 36 8.49 8.19 19.27
CA ASN A 36 9.06 9.35 19.98
C ASN A 36 9.20 9.06 21.49
N LYS A 37 8.20 8.40 22.09
CA LYS A 37 8.26 7.98 23.49
C LYS A 37 9.35 6.93 23.74
N GLN A 38 9.50 5.96 22.84
CA GLN A 38 10.54 4.92 22.93
C GLN A 38 11.95 5.51 22.86
N GLU A 39 12.17 6.44 21.93
CA GLU A 39 13.49 7.02 21.65
C GLU A 39 13.79 8.28 22.48
N GLY A 40 12.84 8.76 23.29
CA GLY A 40 13.00 10.00 24.07
C GLY A 40 13.07 11.27 23.21
N THR A 41 12.47 11.25 22.01
CA THR A 41 12.50 12.33 21.04
C THR A 41 11.13 13.01 20.89
N SER A 42 11.06 14.05 20.06
CA SER A 42 9.80 14.69 19.67
C SER A 42 9.86 15.16 18.21
N GLY A 43 8.69 15.40 17.61
CA GLY A 43 8.57 15.87 16.22
C GLY A 43 7.82 14.91 15.30
N SER A 44 7.67 15.31 14.03
CA SER A 44 6.98 14.53 13.00
C SER A 44 7.93 13.52 12.35
N LEU A 45 7.55 12.24 12.32
CA LEU A 45 8.29 11.20 11.60
C LEU A 45 7.81 11.02 10.15
N PHE A 46 6.62 11.52 9.83
CA PHE A 46 6.02 11.39 8.50
C PHE A 46 5.99 12.74 7.79
N ARG A 47 6.08 12.71 6.46
CA ARG A 47 5.83 13.89 5.61
C ARG A 47 4.36 14.29 5.72
N GLN A 48 4.10 15.59 5.64
CA GLN A 48 2.74 16.10 5.57
C GLN A 48 2.06 15.61 4.29
N HIS A 49 0.77 15.29 4.42
CA HIS A 49 -0.12 14.78 3.35
C HIS A 49 0.31 13.44 2.74
N SER A 50 -0.49 12.40 2.97
CA SER A 50 -0.35 11.12 2.26
C SER A 50 -0.96 11.22 0.85
N LYS A 51 -0.24 10.74 -0.16
CA LYS A 51 -0.77 10.65 -1.53
C LYS A 51 -1.60 9.38 -1.68
N ILE A 52 -2.80 9.52 -2.22
CA ILE A 52 -3.68 8.41 -2.60
C ILE A 52 -3.97 8.58 -4.09
N LYS A 53 -3.93 7.47 -4.83
CA LYS A 53 -4.38 7.38 -6.21
C LYS A 53 -5.42 6.27 -6.28
N ASP A 54 -6.60 6.58 -6.76
CA ASP A 54 -7.58 5.59 -7.16
C ASP A 54 -7.15 5.02 -8.50
N GLY A 55 -7.20 3.69 -8.63
CA GLY A 55 -6.71 2.99 -9.83
C GLY A 55 -7.60 3.13 -11.06
N TRP A 56 -8.45 4.17 -11.12
CA TRP A 56 -9.52 4.37 -12.09
C TRP A 56 -9.34 5.62 -12.95
N GLU A 57 -8.34 6.47 -12.68
CA GLU A 57 -8.05 7.59 -13.57
C GLU A 57 -7.39 7.09 -14.87
N ASP A 58 -8.11 7.26 -15.99
CA ASP A 58 -7.69 7.09 -17.39
C ASP A 58 -6.42 7.90 -17.78
N ASP A 59 -5.91 8.72 -16.87
CA ASP A 59 -4.81 9.65 -17.08
C ASP A 59 -3.45 9.15 -16.57
N ALA A 60 -3.34 7.88 -16.17
CA ALA A 60 -2.04 7.22 -16.01
C ALA A 60 -1.35 6.91 -17.36
N ARG A 61 -1.47 7.80 -18.35
CA ARG A 61 -0.64 7.77 -19.57
C ARG A 61 0.77 8.22 -19.24
N THR A 62 1.53 7.34 -18.59
CA THR A 62 2.98 7.55 -18.48
C THR A 62 3.60 7.19 -19.83
N VAL A 63 3.61 8.16 -20.75
CA VAL A 63 4.28 8.06 -22.05
C VAL A 63 5.77 7.77 -21.79
N GLY A 64 6.29 6.67 -22.34
CA GLY A 64 7.69 6.24 -22.18
C GLY A 64 7.98 5.37 -20.96
N SER A 65 6.99 4.94 -20.17
CA SER A 65 7.25 3.93 -19.12
C SER A 65 7.31 2.52 -19.70
N ARG A 66 8.13 1.63 -19.13
CA ARG A 66 8.13 0.19 -19.46
C ARG A 66 6.76 -0.50 -19.31
N TYR A 67 5.81 0.17 -18.67
CA TYR A 67 4.45 -0.28 -18.44
C TYR A 67 3.44 0.32 -19.41
N GLU A 68 3.85 1.24 -20.29
CA GLU A 68 3.01 1.85 -21.33
C GLU A 68 2.29 0.78 -22.15
N LYS A 69 2.99 -0.29 -22.53
CA LYS A 69 2.41 -1.41 -23.27
C LYS A 69 1.42 -2.26 -22.46
N LEU A 70 1.55 -2.30 -21.13
CA LEU A 70 0.62 -3.04 -20.28
C LEU A 70 -0.69 -2.24 -20.05
N MET A 71 -0.63 -0.89 -20.02
CA MET A 71 -1.77 0.02 -19.75
C MET A 71 -2.92 -0.03 -20.77
N PHE A 72 -2.75 -0.71 -21.92
CA PHE A 72 -3.75 -0.80 -22.99
C PHE A 72 -4.65 -2.05 -22.92
N SER A 73 -4.59 -2.86 -21.86
CA SER A 73 -5.42 -4.07 -21.70
C SER A 73 -6.38 -3.92 -20.52
N GLY A 74 -7.69 -3.95 -20.80
CA GLY A 74 -8.78 -3.41 -19.98
C GLY A 74 -9.10 -4.07 -18.62
N ASP A 75 -8.24 -4.92 -18.06
CA ASP A 75 -8.52 -5.61 -16.79
C ASP A 75 -7.49 -5.23 -15.70
N ASN A 76 -7.95 -4.51 -14.65
CA ASN A 76 -7.28 -4.12 -13.39
C ASN A 76 -5.73 -4.02 -13.37
N LEU A 77 -5.17 -3.45 -14.43
CA LEU A 77 -3.75 -3.51 -14.64
C LEU A 77 -2.98 -2.54 -13.74
N TYR A 78 -3.58 -1.40 -13.41
CA TYR A 78 -2.97 -0.43 -12.50
C TYR A 78 -2.72 -1.03 -11.10
N GLY A 79 -3.67 -1.80 -10.57
CA GLY A 79 -3.51 -2.51 -9.30
C GLY A 79 -2.34 -3.49 -9.35
N ARG A 80 -2.19 -4.23 -10.46
CA ARG A 80 -1.09 -5.18 -10.66
C ARG A 80 0.26 -4.48 -10.80
N VAL A 81 0.34 -3.39 -11.55
CA VAL A 81 1.57 -2.58 -11.66
C VAL A 81 1.97 -2.02 -10.29
N CYS A 82 1.01 -1.51 -9.51
CA CYS A 82 1.26 -1.04 -8.16
C CYS A 82 1.74 -2.17 -7.22
N PHE A 83 1.12 -3.35 -7.31
CA PHE A 83 1.51 -4.54 -6.54
C PHE A 83 2.97 -4.91 -6.80
N GLU A 84 3.33 -5.07 -8.08
CA GLU A 84 4.71 -5.37 -8.51
C GLU A 84 5.69 -4.28 -8.09
N TYR A 85 5.31 -3.01 -8.27
CA TYR A 85 6.13 -1.87 -7.87
C TYR A 85 6.43 -1.91 -6.37
N ILE A 86 5.42 -2.14 -5.53
CA ILE A 86 5.57 -2.18 -4.07
C ILE A 86 6.53 -3.29 -3.65
N HIS A 87 6.38 -4.50 -4.20
CA HIS A 87 7.24 -5.64 -3.86
C HIS A 87 8.67 -5.49 -4.38
N HIS A 88 8.89 -4.81 -5.50
CA HIS A 88 10.22 -4.57 -6.05
C HIS A 88 10.95 -3.35 -5.47
N ASN A 89 10.32 -2.52 -4.65
CA ASN A 89 10.96 -1.35 -4.05
C ASN A 89 12.23 -1.68 -3.24
N PRO A 90 12.25 -2.73 -2.39
CA PRO A 90 13.46 -3.13 -1.67
C PRO A 90 14.62 -3.51 -2.60
N VAL A 91 14.32 -4.19 -3.71
CA VAL A 91 15.33 -4.56 -4.73
C VAL A 91 15.87 -3.33 -5.43
N LYS A 92 15.00 -2.42 -5.87
CA LYS A 92 15.40 -1.16 -6.52
C LYS A 92 16.22 -0.25 -5.60
N ALA A 93 15.95 -0.31 -4.30
CA ALA A 93 16.71 0.41 -3.28
C ALA A 93 18.05 -0.27 -2.92
N GLY A 94 18.35 -1.44 -3.49
CA GLY A 94 19.58 -2.19 -3.21
C GLY A 94 19.61 -2.86 -1.84
N LEU A 95 18.45 -3.03 -1.18
CA LEU A 95 18.36 -3.61 0.16
C LEU A 95 18.41 -5.14 0.15
N VAL A 96 17.89 -5.77 -0.91
CA VAL A 96 17.82 -7.22 -1.11
C VAL A 96 17.98 -7.57 -2.59
N LYS A 97 18.32 -8.83 -2.90
CA LYS A 97 18.45 -9.27 -4.30
C LYS A 97 17.11 -9.65 -4.91
N ASN A 98 16.23 -10.24 -4.11
CA ASN A 98 14.90 -10.68 -4.54
C ASN A 98 13.79 -10.10 -3.64
N PRO A 99 12.57 -9.84 -4.16
CA PRO A 99 11.47 -9.25 -3.38
C PRO A 99 11.11 -9.99 -2.08
N GLU A 100 11.11 -11.32 -2.12
CA GLU A 100 10.77 -12.20 -0.99
C GLU A 100 11.77 -12.18 0.16
N GLU A 101 12.99 -11.70 -0.09
CA GLU A 101 14.03 -11.60 0.95
C GLU A 101 13.76 -10.42 1.88
N TRP A 102 12.88 -9.47 1.50
CA TRP A 102 12.54 -8.34 2.35
C TRP A 102 11.53 -8.75 3.44
N PRO A 103 11.92 -8.79 4.72
CA PRO A 103 11.08 -9.39 5.77
C PRO A 103 9.82 -8.57 6.07
N TYR A 104 9.85 -7.27 5.76
CA TYR A 104 8.75 -6.31 5.99
C TYR A 104 7.84 -6.15 4.77
N SER A 105 7.83 -7.13 3.86
CA SER A 105 6.94 -7.21 2.71
C SER A 105 6.09 -8.49 2.77
N SER A 106 4.95 -8.47 2.09
CA SER A 106 4.12 -9.66 1.84
C SER A 106 4.62 -10.52 0.67
N ALA A 107 5.69 -10.13 -0.02
CA ALA A 107 6.23 -10.87 -1.16
C ALA A 107 6.57 -12.33 -0.83
N SER A 108 7.14 -12.59 0.35
CA SER A 108 7.42 -13.94 0.84
C SER A 108 6.16 -14.77 1.11
N ASP A 109 5.04 -14.12 1.44
CA ASP A 109 3.75 -14.78 1.64
C ASP A 109 3.18 -15.25 0.30
N TYR A 110 3.25 -14.42 -0.74
CA TYR A 110 2.80 -14.80 -2.09
C TYR A 110 3.69 -15.86 -2.74
N LYS A 111 4.98 -15.91 -2.38
CA LYS A 111 5.89 -16.97 -2.82
C LYS A 111 5.71 -18.30 -2.05
N GLY A 112 4.90 -18.31 -1.00
CA GLY A 112 4.68 -19.51 -0.16
C GLY A 112 5.86 -19.86 0.76
N ILE A 113 6.84 -18.95 0.90
CA ILE A 113 7.99 -19.12 1.80
C ILE A 113 7.55 -18.94 3.26
N ARG A 114 6.59 -18.03 3.48
CA ARG A 114 6.03 -17.74 4.80
C ARG A 114 4.52 -17.95 4.76
N ASN A 115 3.99 -18.55 5.82
CA ASN A 115 2.55 -18.57 6.07
C ASN A 115 2.13 -17.28 6.80
N GLY A 116 2.30 -16.13 6.14
CA GLY A 116 2.15 -14.83 6.79
C GLY A 116 0.72 -14.28 6.76
N THR A 117 0.42 -13.50 7.80
CA THR A 117 -0.87 -12.81 8.02
C THR A 117 -0.80 -11.33 7.69
N LEU A 118 0.27 -10.85 7.05
CA LEU A 118 0.50 -9.41 6.79
C LEU A 118 -0.60 -8.77 5.92
N CYS A 119 -1.22 -9.54 5.02
CA CYS A 119 -2.32 -9.05 4.20
C CYS A 119 -3.31 -10.16 3.88
N ASN A 120 -4.53 -9.76 3.50
CA ASN A 120 -5.54 -10.69 3.00
C ASN A 120 -5.19 -11.14 1.57
N GLN A 121 -4.47 -12.26 1.45
CA GLN A 121 -4.03 -12.81 0.17
C GLN A 121 -5.20 -13.23 -0.73
N LYS A 122 -6.32 -13.68 -0.15
CA LYS A 122 -7.51 -14.09 -0.91
C LYS A 122 -8.12 -12.90 -1.66
N VAL A 123 -8.29 -11.78 -0.97
CA VAL A 123 -8.81 -10.53 -1.58
C VAL A 123 -7.85 -10.03 -2.65
N ALA A 124 -6.54 -10.04 -2.38
CA ALA A 124 -5.56 -9.61 -3.36
C ALA A 124 -5.57 -10.48 -4.63
N LYS A 125 -5.64 -11.81 -4.49
CA LYS A 125 -5.74 -12.73 -5.65
C LYS A 125 -6.98 -12.48 -6.49
N ASN A 126 -8.13 -12.33 -5.84
CA ASN A 126 -9.39 -12.05 -6.53
C ASN A 126 -9.35 -10.71 -7.28
N LEU A 127 -8.72 -9.68 -6.72
CA LEU A 127 -8.67 -8.35 -7.32
C LEU A 127 -7.62 -8.22 -8.42
N LEU A 128 -6.48 -8.90 -8.29
CA LEU A 128 -5.30 -8.71 -9.15
C LEU A 128 -5.12 -9.80 -10.22
N LEU A 129 -6.07 -10.74 -10.31
CA LEU A 129 -6.15 -11.79 -11.34
C LEU A 129 -4.85 -12.62 -11.43
N PHE A 130 -4.52 -13.33 -10.34
CA PHE A 130 -3.57 -14.46 -10.37
C PHE A 130 -4.32 -15.78 -10.31
#